data_AF-A0A7G1HXH7-F1
#
_entry.id   AF-A0A7G1HXH7-F1
#
_cell.length_a   1.000
_cell.length_b   1.000
_cell.length_c   1.000
_cell.angle_alpha   90.00
_cell.angle_beta   90.00
_cell.angle_gamma   90.00
#
_symmetry.space_group_name_H-M   'P 1'
#
loop_
_entity.id
_entity.type
_entity.pdbx_description
1 polymer ?
#
loop_
_entity_poly.entity_id
_entity_poly.type
_entity_poly.pdbx_seq_one_letter_code
_entity_poly.pdbx_strand_id
1 'polypeptide(L)'
;MKKVLCPKCDNTVTFNERKYEEGRSLFFVCPRCGKKFSIQINQTKADDTPQYGHIIVLENAYCYRQQLPLFAGDNIIGRRSKGTNIHVPIESSDTTMERQHCIINISVNKQGKTIYTLRDFPSTSGTFLKHKLLNKRERVILENGSIVTIGATTFIVYLSEEEQTYTD
;
A
#
# COMPACT_ATOMS: atom_id res chain seq x y z
N MET A 1 -14.01 5.46 12.02
CA MET A 1 -14.90 4.45 11.37
C MET A 1 -14.01 3.53 10.55
N LYS A 2 -14.22 2.21 10.63
CA LYS A 2 -13.50 1.24 9.78
C LYS A 2 -14.35 0.86 8.56
N LYS A 3 -13.69 0.34 7.54
CA LYS A 3 -14.28 -0.09 6.26
C LYS A 3 -13.93 -1.56 6.03
N VAL A 4 -14.88 -2.33 5.49
CA VAL A 4 -14.70 -3.72 5.06
C VAL A 4 -15.27 -3.89 3.65
N LEU A 5 -14.59 -4.69 2.82
CA LEU A 5 -15.05 -4.97 1.46
C LEU A 5 -15.95 -6.20 1.42
N CYS A 6 -17.05 -6.12 0.69
CA CYS A 6 -17.90 -7.26 0.43
C CYS A 6 -17.14 -8.32 -0.41
N PRO A 7 -17.04 -9.59 0.04
CA PRO A 7 -16.28 -10.61 -0.67
C PRO A 7 -16.86 -10.97 -2.06
N LYS A 8 -18.14 -10.63 -2.30
CA LYS A 8 -18.84 -10.94 -3.57
C LYS A 8 -18.67 -9.84 -4.62
N CYS A 9 -18.72 -8.55 -4.25
CA CYS A 9 -18.83 -7.45 -5.22
C CYS A 9 -17.91 -6.26 -4.91
N ASP A 10 -17.03 -6.41 -3.93
CA ASP A 10 -16.03 -5.44 -3.48
C ASP A 10 -16.62 -4.07 -3.08
N ASN A 11 -17.94 -4.01 -2.81
CA ASN A 11 -18.59 -2.84 -2.23
C ASN A 11 -18.08 -2.57 -0.82
N THR A 12 -17.75 -1.32 -0.52
CA THR A 12 -17.32 -0.89 0.82
C THR A 12 -18.50 -0.84 1.79
N VAL A 13 -18.33 -1.45 2.95
CA VAL A 13 -19.27 -1.41 4.09
C VAL A 13 -18.55 -0.75 5.26
N THR A 14 -19.08 0.36 5.77
CA THR A 14 -18.52 1.10 6.91
C THR A 14 -19.11 0.63 8.23
N PHE A 15 -18.28 0.55 9.28
CA PHE A 15 -18.73 0.22 10.62
C PHE A 15 -17.97 1.00 11.71
N ASN A 16 -18.58 1.12 12.88
CA ASN A 16 -17.96 1.74 14.04
C ASN A 16 -17.36 0.65 14.93
N GLU A 17 -16.04 0.48 14.86
CA GLU A 17 -15.30 -0.51 15.62
C GLU A 17 -15.45 -0.36 17.14
N ARG A 18 -15.61 0.87 17.67
CA ARG A 18 -15.79 1.12 19.11
C ARG A 18 -17.04 0.45 19.70
N LYS A 19 -17.95 -0.04 18.86
CA LYS A 19 -19.16 -0.75 19.28
C LYS A 19 -18.97 -2.25 19.44
N TYR A 20 -17.78 -2.80 19.19
CA TYR A 20 -17.55 -4.23 19.10
C TYR A 20 -16.33 -4.69 19.91
N GLU A 21 -16.50 -5.78 20.65
CA GLU A 21 -15.43 -6.44 21.41
C GLU A 21 -14.53 -7.28 20.51
N GLU A 22 -13.24 -7.32 20.83
CA GLU A 22 -12.21 -8.06 20.10
C GLU A 22 -12.47 -9.58 20.07
N GLY A 23 -12.05 -10.25 19.00
CA GLY A 23 -12.19 -11.70 18.86
C GLY A 23 -13.61 -12.19 18.48
N ARG A 24 -14.59 -11.30 18.33
CA ARG A 24 -15.93 -11.67 17.84
C ARG A 24 -16.03 -11.58 16.32
N SER A 25 -16.71 -12.55 15.72
CA SER A 25 -17.15 -12.49 14.33
C SER A 25 -18.22 -11.42 14.16
N LEU A 26 -17.94 -10.40 13.36
CA LEU A 26 -18.93 -9.40 12.93
C LEU A 26 -19.63 -9.88 11.67
N PHE A 27 -20.96 -9.81 11.67
CA PHE A 27 -21.78 -10.19 10.53
C PHE A 27 -22.29 -8.95 9.80
N PHE A 28 -22.10 -8.93 8.47
CA PHE A 28 -22.46 -7.84 7.58
C PHE A 28 -23.38 -8.31 6.47
N VAL A 29 -24.24 -7.42 6.02
CA VAL A 29 -25.00 -7.56 4.77
C VAL A 29 -24.51 -6.47 3.82
N CYS A 30 -24.02 -6.87 2.64
CA CYS A 30 -23.61 -5.92 1.63
C CYS A 30 -24.83 -5.16 1.09
N PRO A 31 -24.87 -3.82 1.18
CA PRO A 31 -26.01 -3.03 0.69
C PRO A 31 -26.16 -3.09 -0.84
N ARG A 32 -25.07 -3.42 -1.56
CA ARG A 32 -25.07 -3.48 -3.03
C ARG A 32 -25.57 -4.81 -3.59
N CYS A 33 -25.19 -5.94 -3.01
CA CYS A 33 -25.45 -7.27 -3.60
C CYS A 33 -26.19 -8.24 -2.67
N GLY A 34 -26.58 -7.79 -1.48
CA GLY A 34 -27.31 -8.59 -0.47
C GLY A 34 -26.49 -9.73 0.15
N LYS A 35 -25.21 -9.89 -0.20
CA LYS A 35 -24.37 -10.95 0.35
C LYS A 35 -24.24 -10.77 1.86
N LYS A 36 -24.62 -11.82 2.61
CA LYS A 36 -24.30 -11.98 4.02
C LYS A 36 -22.88 -12.54 4.14
N PHE A 37 -22.03 -11.90 4.93
CA PHE A 37 -20.65 -12.32 5.17
C PHE A 37 -20.24 -11.94 6.59
N SER A 38 -19.28 -12.67 7.15
CA SER A 38 -18.68 -12.31 8.43
C SER A 38 -17.20 -11.94 8.24
N ILE A 39 -16.71 -11.08 9.12
CA ILE A 39 -15.28 -10.88 9.33
C ILE A 39 -14.97 -11.13 10.80
N GLN A 40 -13.83 -11.74 11.08
CA GLN A 40 -13.28 -11.74 12.43
C GLN A 40 -12.40 -10.51 12.57
N ILE A 41 -12.66 -9.70 13.60
CA ILE A 41 -11.67 -8.72 14.05
C ILE A 41 -10.64 -9.51 14.84
N ASN A 42 -9.73 -10.16 14.12
CA ASN A 42 -8.45 -10.51 14.70
C ASN A 42 -7.67 -9.21 14.76
N GLN A 43 -7.04 -8.89 15.89
CA GLN A 43 -5.84 -8.08 15.82
C GLN A 43 -5.01 -8.77 14.73
N THR A 44 -4.76 -8.11 13.60
CA THR A 44 -3.54 -8.42 12.85
C THR A 44 -2.51 -8.36 13.96
N LYS A 45 -2.01 -9.54 14.40
CA LYS A 45 -0.72 -9.59 15.06
C LYS A 45 0.11 -8.66 14.20
N ALA A 46 0.53 -7.52 14.75
CA ALA A 46 1.53 -6.75 14.08
C ALA A 46 2.60 -7.81 13.83
N ASP A 47 2.76 -8.22 12.57
CA ASP A 47 3.88 -9.06 12.24
C ASP A 47 5.05 -8.26 12.80
N ASP A 48 5.84 -8.83 13.71
CA ASP A 48 7.02 -8.19 14.28
C ASP A 48 8.09 -7.89 13.20
N THR A 49 7.70 -7.94 11.92
CA THR A 49 8.48 -7.51 10.77
C THR A 49 8.72 -6.01 10.88
N PRO A 50 10.00 -5.59 11.01
CA PRO A 50 10.33 -4.19 11.12
C PRO A 50 9.83 -3.42 9.89
N GLN A 51 9.08 -2.34 10.12
CA GLN A 51 8.63 -1.45 9.07
C GLN A 51 9.74 -0.46 8.73
N TYR A 52 10.05 -0.33 7.44
CA TYR A 52 11.07 0.57 6.93
C TYR A 52 10.46 1.86 6.35
N GLY A 53 9.23 2.17 6.75
CA GLY A 53 8.49 3.32 6.25
C GLY A 53 7.10 2.95 5.75
N HIS A 54 6.47 3.87 5.04
CA HIS A 54 5.13 3.69 4.49
C HIS A 54 4.90 4.61 3.29
N ILE A 55 3.88 4.29 2.50
CA ILE A 55 3.33 5.20 1.50
C ILE A 55 2.00 5.78 1.98
N ILE A 56 1.77 7.05 1.68
CA ILE A 56 0.45 7.69 1.82
C ILE A 56 -0.11 7.87 0.41
N VAL A 57 -1.11 7.07 0.06
CA VAL A 57 -1.87 7.22 -1.18
C VAL A 57 -2.82 8.41 -1.01
N LEU A 58 -2.73 9.35 -1.95
CA LEU A 58 -3.58 10.54 -1.97
C LEU A 58 -4.98 10.19 -2.48
N GLU A 59 -5.98 10.78 -1.83
CA GLU A 59 -7.37 10.61 -2.24
C GLU A 59 -7.62 11.24 -3.62
N ASN A 60 -8.36 10.53 -4.46
CA ASN A 60 -8.78 11.00 -5.78
C ASN A 60 -10.16 10.41 -6.13
N ALA A 61 -10.61 10.59 -7.37
CA ALA A 61 -11.89 10.06 -7.84
C ALA A 61 -12.01 8.52 -7.80
N TYR A 62 -10.89 7.80 -7.69
CA TYR A 62 -10.83 6.34 -7.79
C TYR A 62 -10.60 5.63 -6.46
N CYS A 63 -10.04 6.32 -5.46
CA CYS A 63 -9.71 5.76 -4.16
C CYS A 63 -9.70 6.80 -3.03
N TYR A 64 -9.99 6.34 -1.82
CA TYR A 64 -9.78 7.12 -0.60
C TYR A 64 -8.31 7.16 -0.20
N ARG A 65 -7.94 8.12 0.65
CA ARG A 65 -6.61 8.14 1.30
C ARG A 65 -6.31 6.81 1.98
N GLN A 66 -5.12 6.26 1.74
CA GLN A 66 -4.62 5.02 2.35
C GLN A 66 -3.20 5.22 2.88
N GLN A 67 -2.85 4.52 3.95
CA GLN A 67 -1.49 4.45 4.46
C GLN A 67 -1.08 2.98 4.48
N LEU A 68 -0.02 2.64 3.74
CA LEU A 68 0.39 1.26 3.52
C LEU A 68 1.88 1.10 3.89
N PRO A 69 2.23 0.13 4.75
CA PRO A 69 3.60 -0.04 5.24
C PRO A 69 4.54 -0.57 4.15
N LEU A 70 5.83 -0.30 4.31
CA LEU A 70 6.92 -0.83 3.50
C LEU A 70 7.85 -1.67 4.37
N PHE A 71 8.36 -2.76 3.80
CA PHE A 71 9.22 -3.73 4.48
C PHE A 71 10.54 -3.94 3.74
N ALA A 72 11.52 -4.57 4.38
CA ALA A 72 12.77 -4.94 3.73
C ALA A 72 12.55 -5.79 2.47
N GLY A 73 13.40 -5.61 1.46
CA GLY A 73 13.29 -6.29 0.16
C GLY A 73 12.34 -5.58 -0.81
N ASP A 74 11.80 -6.35 -1.76
CA ASP A 74 10.91 -5.83 -2.80
C ASP A 74 9.50 -5.61 -2.23
N ASN A 75 8.97 -4.38 -2.35
CA ASN A 75 7.58 -4.04 -2.11
C ASN A 75 6.91 -3.84 -3.47
N ILE A 76 6.18 -4.86 -3.95
CA ILE A 76 5.43 -4.77 -5.19
C ILE A 76 4.15 -3.99 -4.90
N ILE A 77 3.98 -2.85 -5.57
CA ILE A 77 2.88 -1.89 -5.38
C ILE A 77 2.04 -1.86 -6.65
N GLY A 78 0.72 -1.72 -6.49
CA GLY A 78 -0.22 -1.70 -7.59
C GLY A 78 -1.66 -1.86 -7.10
N ARG A 79 -2.59 -2.01 -8.04
CA ARG A 79 -4.01 -2.11 -7.75
C ARG A 79 -4.37 -3.46 -7.15
N ARG A 80 -5.14 -3.44 -6.05
CA ARG A 80 -5.72 -4.64 -5.46
C ARG A 80 -6.54 -5.42 -6.50
N SER A 81 -6.26 -6.72 -6.60
CA SER A 81 -7.05 -7.68 -7.36
C SER A 81 -7.04 -9.04 -6.66
N LYS A 82 -8.14 -9.79 -6.76
CA LYS A 82 -8.19 -11.18 -6.27
C LYS A 82 -7.19 -12.03 -7.07
N GLY A 83 -6.43 -12.87 -6.37
CA GLY A 83 -5.49 -13.81 -6.97
C GLY A 83 -4.17 -13.21 -7.48
N THR A 84 -3.88 -11.93 -7.23
CA THR A 84 -2.58 -11.33 -7.59
C THR A 84 -1.65 -11.34 -6.40
N ASN A 85 -0.41 -11.81 -6.60
CA ASN A 85 0.64 -11.71 -5.59
C ASN A 85 1.21 -10.28 -5.57
N ILE A 86 0.74 -9.47 -4.63
CA ILE A 86 1.15 -8.09 -4.45
C ILE A 86 1.43 -7.86 -2.95
N HIS A 87 2.51 -7.15 -2.64
CA HIS A 87 2.90 -6.90 -1.26
C HIS A 87 2.16 -5.69 -0.66
N VAL A 88 2.00 -4.65 -1.48
CA VAL A 88 1.38 -3.37 -1.08
C VAL A 88 0.18 -3.07 -1.99
N PRO A 89 -0.97 -3.71 -1.74
CA PRO A 89 -2.17 -3.51 -2.53
C PRO A 89 -2.82 -2.14 -2.25
N ILE A 90 -2.97 -1.33 -3.29
CA ILE A 90 -3.78 -0.10 -3.23
C ILE A 90 -5.22 -0.44 -3.61
N GLU A 91 -6.15 -0.18 -2.70
CA GLU A 91 -7.59 -0.29 -2.96
C GLU A 91 -8.02 0.90 -3.83
N SER A 92 -8.17 0.67 -5.13
CA SER A 92 -8.53 1.70 -6.11
C SER A 92 -9.32 1.11 -7.27
N SER A 93 -10.23 1.91 -7.82
CA SER A 93 -10.96 1.60 -9.06
C SER A 93 -10.24 2.03 -10.34
N ASP A 94 -9.05 2.63 -10.21
CA ASP A 94 -8.24 3.13 -11.33
C ASP A 94 -7.75 1.97 -12.22
N THR A 95 -8.37 1.78 -13.38
CA THR A 95 -8.00 0.74 -14.33
C THR A 95 -6.68 1.00 -15.05
N THR A 96 -6.17 2.22 -15.01
CA THR A 96 -4.86 2.59 -15.60
C THR A 96 -3.70 2.25 -14.67
N MET A 97 -3.97 2.03 -13.38
CA MET A 97 -3.04 1.42 -12.43
C MET A 97 -3.08 -0.12 -12.57
N GLU A 98 -1.97 -0.66 -13.06
CA GLU A 98 -1.75 -2.10 -13.11
C GLU A 98 -1.78 -2.79 -11.74
N ARG A 99 -2.06 -4.10 -11.75
CA ARG A 99 -2.14 -4.90 -10.52
C ARG A 99 -0.77 -5.07 -9.84
N GLN A 100 0.30 -5.05 -10.62
CA GLN A 100 1.69 -4.93 -10.18
C GLN A 100 2.29 -3.84 -11.06
N HIS A 101 2.59 -2.68 -10.51
CA HIS A 101 2.88 -1.48 -11.31
C HIS A 101 4.29 -0.96 -11.10
N CYS A 102 4.72 -0.90 -9.84
CA CYS A 102 6.07 -0.49 -9.50
C CYS A 102 6.59 -1.32 -8.32
N ILE A 103 7.89 -1.26 -8.12
CA ILE A 103 8.55 -1.89 -6.97
C ILE A 103 9.34 -0.83 -6.23
N ILE A 104 9.11 -0.73 -4.92
CA ILE A 104 10.04 -0.08 -4.00
C ILE A 104 10.90 -1.17 -3.35
N ASN A 105 12.19 -1.21 -3.66
CA ASN A 105 13.12 -2.12 -2.99
C ASN A 105 13.84 -1.39 -1.85
N ILE A 106 13.89 -2.06 -0.69
CA ILE A 106 14.54 -1.57 0.52
C ILE A 106 15.67 -2.53 0.86
N SER A 107 16.90 -2.02 0.91
CA SER A 107 18.08 -2.82 1.24
C SER A 107 19.09 -2.03 2.05
N VAL A 108 19.89 -2.72 2.85
CA VAL A 108 21.00 -2.12 3.60
C VAL A 108 22.25 -2.23 2.74
N ASN A 109 22.97 -1.12 2.56
CA ASN A 109 24.21 -1.12 1.80
C ASN A 109 25.38 -1.66 2.63
N LYS A 110 26.57 -1.77 2.02
CA LYS A 110 27.78 -2.24 2.71
C LYS A 110 28.23 -1.35 3.88
N GLN A 111 27.74 -0.12 3.98
CA GLN A 111 28.04 0.85 5.03
C GLN A 111 26.98 0.84 6.15
N GLY A 112 26.00 -0.05 6.10
CA GLY A 112 24.91 -0.11 7.09
C GLY A 112 23.77 0.88 6.85
N LYS A 113 23.81 1.69 5.79
CA LYS A 113 22.76 2.67 5.47
C LYS A 113 21.63 2.01 4.70
N THR A 114 20.39 2.31 5.09
CA THR A 114 19.20 1.87 4.34
C THR A 114 19.04 2.66 3.04
N ILE A 115 18.90 1.95 1.91
CA ILE A 115 18.67 2.51 0.58
C ILE A 115 17.30 2.07 0.08
N TYR A 116 16.55 3.06 -0.41
CA TYR A 116 15.23 2.90 -1.02
C TYR A 116 15.36 3.16 -2.51
N THR A 117 14.94 2.20 -3.34
CA THR A 117 14.94 2.37 -4.80
C THR A 117 13.57 2.13 -5.39
N LEU A 118 13.20 2.93 -6.38
CA LEU A 118 11.98 2.78 -7.18
C LEU A 118 12.34 2.27 -8.57
N ARG A 119 11.54 1.32 -9.07
CA ARG A 119 11.55 0.88 -10.46
C ARG A 119 10.14 0.58 -10.95
N ASP A 120 9.97 0.74 -12.25
CA ASP A 120 8.75 0.32 -12.94
C ASP A 120 8.64 -1.23 -13.01
N PHE A 121 7.41 -1.75 -12.95
CA PHE A 121 7.09 -3.17 -13.18
C PHE A 121 6.33 -3.28 -14.49
N PRO A 122 7.03 -3.71 -15.56
CA PRO A 122 6.87 -3.27 -16.96
C PRO A 122 5.46 -2.77 -17.31
N SER A 123 5.15 -1.57 -16.85
CA SER A 123 3.79 -1.03 -16.86
C SER A 123 3.50 -0.29 -18.15
N THR A 124 2.24 -0.32 -18.55
CA THR A 124 1.75 0.29 -19.80
C THR A 124 1.66 1.80 -19.68
N SER A 125 1.19 2.30 -18.52
CA SER A 125 1.02 3.73 -18.24
C SER A 125 2.29 4.39 -17.67
N GLY A 126 3.24 3.59 -17.19
CA GLY A 126 4.52 4.05 -16.69
C GLY A 126 4.48 4.54 -15.24
N THR A 127 5.62 4.40 -14.58
CA THR A 127 5.87 4.93 -13.23
C THR A 127 6.57 6.29 -13.30
N PHE A 128 6.01 7.30 -12.61
CA PHE A 128 6.56 8.64 -12.55
C PHE A 128 7.10 8.96 -11.15
N LEU A 129 8.33 9.48 -11.08
CA LEU A 129 8.86 10.14 -9.88
C LEU A 129 8.73 11.66 -10.07
N LYS A 130 7.87 12.29 -9.28
CA LYS A 130 7.40 13.67 -9.49
C LYS A 130 6.76 13.79 -10.87
N HIS A 131 7.42 14.46 -11.81
CA HIS A 131 6.97 14.62 -13.20
C HIS A 131 7.78 13.78 -14.20
N LYS A 132 8.83 13.06 -13.75
CA LYS A 132 9.73 12.32 -14.62
C LYS A 132 9.27 10.87 -14.74
N LEU A 133 8.99 10.44 -15.97
CA LEU A 133 8.77 9.03 -16.32
C LEU A 133 10.08 8.24 -16.14
N LEU A 134 9.99 7.08 -15.49
CA LEU A 134 11.10 6.13 -15.42
C LEU A 134 11.30 5.43 -16.76
N ASN A 135 12.55 5.35 -17.20
CA ASN A 135 12.92 4.59 -18.38
C ASN A 135 12.86 3.09 -18.10
N LYS A 136 12.83 2.30 -19.19
CA LYS A 136 12.84 0.84 -19.12
C LYS A 136 14.06 0.36 -18.31
N ARG A 137 13.83 -0.42 -17.26
CA ARG A 137 14.84 -0.94 -16.31
C ARG A 137 15.57 0.13 -15.49
N GLU A 138 15.15 1.39 -15.53
CA GLU A 138 15.69 2.44 -14.66
C GLU A 138 15.39 2.11 -13.19
N ARG A 139 16.37 2.37 -12.33
CA ARG A 139 16.21 2.34 -10.88
C ARG A 139 16.66 3.69 -10.35
N VAL A 140 15.80 4.34 -9.58
CA VAL A 140 16.10 5.65 -8.97
C VAL A 140 16.08 5.52 -7.46
N ILE A 141 16.93 6.29 -6.78
CA ILE A 141 16.92 6.38 -5.33
C ILE A 141 15.73 7.25 -4.90
N LEU A 142 15.02 6.80 -3.87
CA LEU A 142 13.96 7.58 -3.23
C LEU A 142 14.50 8.34 -2.02
N GLU A 143 13.98 9.54 -1.85
CA GLU A 143 14.16 10.38 -0.67
C GLU A 143 12.86 10.43 0.14
N ASN A 144 12.96 10.79 1.42
CA ASN A 144 11.78 11.02 2.24
C ASN A 144 10.91 12.13 1.63
N GLY A 145 9.60 11.89 1.50
CA GLY A 145 8.68 12.78 0.81
C GLY A 145 8.66 12.63 -0.71
N SER A 146 9.32 11.63 -1.29
CA SER A 146 9.24 11.35 -2.74
C SER A 146 7.80 11.14 -3.19
N ILE A 147 7.41 11.82 -4.26
CA ILE A 147 6.06 11.74 -4.84
C ILE A 147 6.12 10.79 -6.04
N VAL A 148 5.32 9.73 -6.02
CA VAL A 148 5.23 8.75 -7.09
C VAL A 148 3.82 8.74 -7.66
N THR A 149 3.70 8.72 -8.98
CA THR A 149 2.42 8.59 -9.68
C THR A 149 2.43 7.36 -10.58
N ILE A 150 1.39 6.54 -10.47
CA ILE A 150 1.15 5.31 -11.24
C ILE A 150 -0.30 5.28 -11.71
N GLY A 151 -0.53 5.24 -13.02
CA GLY A 151 -1.86 5.52 -13.56
C GLY A 151 -2.37 6.91 -13.16
N ALA A 152 -3.59 6.99 -12.61
CA ALA A 152 -4.19 8.21 -12.05
C ALA A 152 -3.97 8.33 -10.53
N THR A 153 -3.21 7.41 -9.92
CA THR A 153 -3.00 7.33 -8.47
C THR A 153 -1.63 7.91 -8.09
N THR A 154 -1.61 8.82 -7.11
CA THR A 154 -0.38 9.41 -6.57
C THR A 154 -0.20 9.02 -5.10
N PHE A 155 1.03 8.73 -4.70
CA PHE A 155 1.38 8.50 -3.31
C PHE A 155 2.70 9.17 -2.92
N ILE A 156 2.82 9.50 -1.63
CA ILE A 156 4.03 10.06 -1.02
C ILE A 156 4.73 8.95 -0.24
N VAL A 157 6.04 8.82 -0.43
CA VAL A 157 6.86 7.83 0.29
C VAL A 157 7.46 8.47 1.54
N TYR A 158 7.24 7.85 2.69
CA TYR A 158 7.87 8.21 3.95
C TYR A 158 8.84 7.10 4.37
N LEU A 159 10.11 7.44 4.53
CA LEU A 159 11.15 6.50 4.96
C LEU A 159 11.13 6.40 6.49
N SER A 160 11.52 5.26 7.06
CA SER A 160 11.78 5.19 8.51
C SER A 160 13.01 6.05 8.83
N GLU A 161 12.89 6.93 9.82
CA GLU A 161 14.05 7.66 10.36
C GLU A 161 14.96 6.65 11.07
N GLU A 162 16.25 6.65 10.74
CA GLU A 162 17.26 5.95 11.54
C GLU A 162 17.32 6.68 12.89
N GLU A 163 16.98 6.01 14.00
CA GLU A 163 17.36 6.47 15.33
C GLU A 163 18.88 6.62 15.33
N GLN A 164 19.35 7.86 15.17
CA GLN A 164 20.74 8.20 15.40
C GLN A 164 20.98 8.02 16.89
N THR A 165 21.45 6.84 17.28
CA THR A 165 22.04 6.64 18.59
C THR A 165 23.28 7.54 18.65
N TYR A 166 23.12 8.71 19.26
CA TYR A 166 24.25 9.51 19.74
C TYR A 166 24.97 8.66 20.79
N THR A 167 26.17 8.17 20.45
CA THR A 167 27.12 7.70 21.46
C THR A 167 27.80 8.93 22.03
N ASP A 168 27.48 9.27 23.28
CA ASP A 168 28.23 10.21 24.12
C ASP A 168 29.69 9.76 24.32
#